data_AF-A0A1Q3EPL3-F1
#
_entry.id   AF-A0A1Q3EPL3-F1
#
_cell.length_a   1.000
_cell.length_b   1.000
_cell.length_c   1.000
_cell.angle_alpha   90.00
_cell.angle_beta   90.00
_cell.angle_gamma   90.00
#
_symmetry.space_group_name_H-M   'P 1'
#
loop_
_entity.id
_entity.type
_entity.pdbx_description
1 polymer ?
#
loop_
_entity_poly.entity_id
_entity_poly.type
_entity_poly.pdbx_seq_one_letter_code
_entity_poly.pdbx_strand_id
1 'polypeptide(L)'
;MLPHDLCSHVQNAFRARHAKIFVEHNTQNLGILSILLRAGFISNITRGTITSPDPIAFHNVPEPQQRIWADLKYRNDIPVLKNMELGLLSFFTLYFHIIQKNIKTDASALSTNILV
;
A
#
# COMPACT_ATOMS: atom_id res chain seq x y z
N MET A 1 6.85 -8.02 7.56
CA MET A 1 7.19 -8.15 6.13
C MET A 1 8.37 -7.24 5.83
N LEU A 2 9.43 -7.75 5.21
CA LEU A 2 10.53 -6.90 4.73
C LEU A 2 10.11 -6.22 3.41
N PRO A 3 10.67 -5.05 3.06
CA PRO A 3 10.27 -4.33 1.85
C PRO A 3 10.39 -5.14 0.55
N HIS A 4 11.39 -6.02 0.44
CA HIS A 4 11.58 -6.84 -0.75
C HIS A 4 10.53 -7.96 -0.90
N ASP A 5 9.99 -8.45 0.22
CA ASP A 5 8.89 -9.42 0.21
C ASP A 5 7.62 -8.78 -0.36
N LEU A 6 7.35 -7.52 -0.01
CA LEU A 6 6.21 -6.77 -0.57
C LEU A 6 6.34 -6.62 -2.07
N CYS A 7 7.51 -6.19 -2.53
CA CYS A 7 7.80 -6.02 -3.95
C CYS A 7 7.62 -7.33 -4.71
N SER A 8 8.10 -8.44 -4.15
CA SER A 8 7.95 -9.78 -4.74
C SER A 8 6.50 -10.23 -4.74
N HIS A 9 5.77 -10.01 -3.64
CA HIS A 9 4.36 -10.34 -3.52
C HIS A 9 3.50 -9.59 -4.55
N VAL A 10 3.70 -8.27 -4.67
CA VAL A 10 3.02 -7.43 -5.66
C VAL A 10 3.33 -7.89 -7.08
N GLN A 11 4.60 -8.16 -7.40
CA GLN A 11 4.99 -8.67 -8.72
C GLN A 11 4.36 -10.02 -9.04
N ASN A 12 4.38 -10.95 -8.08
CA ASN A 12 3.75 -12.25 -8.23
C ASN A 12 2.24 -12.11 -8.44
N ALA A 13 1.59 -11.18 -7.75
CA ALA A 13 0.17 -10.93 -7.93
C ALA A 13 -0.18 -10.34 -9.30
N PHE A 14 0.65 -9.43 -9.84
CA PHE A 14 0.51 -8.95 -11.21
C PHE A 14 0.69 -10.07 -12.24
N ARG A 15 1.65 -10.98 -12.01
CA ARG A 15 1.88 -12.15 -12.87
C ARG A 15 0.73 -13.15 -12.80
N ALA A 16 0.17 -13.36 -11.60
CA ALA A 16 -0.98 -14.22 -11.35
C ALA A 16 -2.32 -13.58 -11.78
N ARG A 17 -2.31 -12.33 -12.29
CA ARG A 17 -3.49 -11.58 -12.72
C ARG A 17 -4.52 -11.38 -11.61
N HIS A 18 -4.07 -11.21 -10.36
CA HIS A 18 -4.99 -10.86 -9.28
C HIS A 18 -5.53 -9.45 -9.48
N ALA A 19 -6.85 -9.30 -9.33
CA ALA A 19 -7.50 -7.99 -9.38
C ALA A 19 -7.17 -7.15 -8.13
N LYS A 20 -7.03 -7.82 -6.99
CA LYS A 20 -6.75 -7.20 -5.69
C LYS A 20 -5.75 -8.04 -4.91
N ILE A 21 -4.97 -7.39 -4.07
CA ILE A 21 -4.13 -8.03 -3.07
C ILE A 21 -4.43 -7.46 -1.70
N PHE A 22 -4.11 -8.22 -0.66
CA PHE A 22 -4.11 -7.72 0.71
C PHE A 22 -2.74 -7.98 1.34
N VAL A 23 -2.30 -7.05 2.18
CA VAL A 23 -1.06 -7.16 2.95
C VAL A 23 -1.32 -6.79 4.39
N GLU A 24 -0.47 -7.26 5.29
CA GLU A 24 -0.51 -6.89 6.71
C GLU A 24 -0.51 -5.36 6.89
N HIS A 25 -1.29 -4.88 7.84
CA HIS A 25 -1.33 -3.45 8.14
C HIS A 25 -0.04 -3.02 8.83
N ASN A 26 0.79 -2.23 8.14
CA ASN A 26 1.92 -1.53 8.74
C ASN A 26 2.25 -0.25 7.94
N THR A 27 2.98 0.67 8.56
CA THR A 27 3.33 1.97 7.96
C THR A 27 4.23 1.86 6.73
N GLN A 28 5.09 0.84 6.67
CA GLN A 28 6.02 0.65 5.55
C GLN A 28 5.28 0.20 4.29
N ASN A 29 4.41 -0.79 4.42
CA ASN A 29 3.53 -1.31 3.39
C ASN A 29 2.62 -0.22 2.86
N LEU A 30 1.99 0.54 3.77
CA LEU A 30 1.14 1.65 3.39
C LEU A 30 1.92 2.70 2.60
N GLY A 31 3.15 3.03 3.02
CA GLY A 31 4.01 3.97 2.31
C GLY A 31 4.37 3.49 0.90
N ILE A 32 4.79 2.24 0.75
CA ILE A 32 5.14 1.64 -0.55
C ILE A 32 3.91 1.62 -1.47
N LEU A 33 2.77 1.10 -1.00
CA LEU A 33 1.54 1.06 -1.77
C LEU A 33 1.08 2.48 -2.16
N SER A 34 1.18 3.46 -1.26
CA SER A 34 0.82 4.86 -1.57
C SER A 34 1.68 5.45 -2.68
N ILE A 35 2.97 5.10 -2.74
CA ILE A 35 3.84 5.50 -3.86
C ILE A 35 3.38 4.84 -5.16
N LEU A 36 3.05 3.55 -5.13
CA LEU A 36 2.51 2.85 -6.31
C LEU A 36 1.20 3.45 -6.80
N LEU A 37 0.34 3.89 -5.87
CA LEU A 37 -0.92 4.56 -6.19
C LEU A 37 -0.67 5.90 -6.86
N ARG A 38 0.21 6.73 -6.26
CA ARG A 38 0.55 8.05 -6.80
C ARG A 38 1.27 7.96 -8.15
N ALA A 39 2.10 6.94 -8.36
CA ALA A 39 2.73 6.66 -9.64
C ALA A 39 1.77 6.06 -10.69
N GLY A 40 0.54 5.67 -10.29
CA GLY A 40 -0.49 5.16 -11.18
C GLY A 40 -0.37 3.67 -11.54
N PHE A 41 0.44 2.90 -10.81
CA PHE A 41 0.61 1.45 -10.99
C PHE A 41 -0.53 0.63 -10.37
N ILE A 42 -1.11 1.11 -9.26
CA ILE A 42 -2.31 0.55 -8.65
C ILE A 42 -3.44 1.57 -8.74
N SER A 43 -4.70 1.12 -8.72
CA SER A 43 -5.86 2.00 -8.92
C SER A 43 -6.44 2.52 -7.62
N ASN A 44 -6.33 1.78 -6.52
CA ASN A 44 -6.93 2.14 -5.25
C ASN A 44 -6.23 1.44 -4.08
N ILE A 45 -6.31 2.04 -2.89
CA ILE A 45 -5.88 1.43 -1.61
C ILE A 45 -7.04 1.55 -0.63
N THR A 46 -7.36 0.49 0.09
CA THR A 46 -8.44 0.49 1.08
C THR A 46 -8.01 -0.28 2.32
N ARG A 47 -8.32 0.25 3.50
CA ARG A 47 -8.10 -0.46 4.77
C ARG A 47 -9.27 -1.40 5.02
N GLY A 48 -8.99 -2.61 5.51
CA GLY A 48 -10.02 -3.62 5.73
C GLY A 48 -9.57 -4.72 6.67
N THR A 49 -10.34 -5.80 6.68
CA THR A 49 -10.05 -7.00 7.47
C THR A 49 -9.40 -8.06 6.59
N ILE A 50 -9.08 -9.23 7.17
CA ILE A 50 -8.61 -10.41 6.42
C ILE A 50 -9.63 -10.84 5.35
N THR A 51 -10.93 -10.66 5.62
CA THR A 51 -12.00 -11.15 4.75
C THR A 51 -12.33 -10.18 3.63
N SER A 52 -12.28 -8.86 3.89
CA SER A 52 -12.76 -7.87 2.93
C SER A 52 -12.17 -6.47 3.13
N PRO A 53 -12.12 -5.65 2.06
CA PRO A 53 -11.78 -4.23 2.14
C PRO A 53 -12.95 -3.43 2.75
N ASP A 54 -13.08 -3.47 4.08
CA ASP A 54 -14.11 -2.74 4.83
C ASP A 54 -13.48 -1.72 5.80
N PRO A 55 -13.53 -0.41 5.48
CA PRO A 55 -13.01 0.65 6.33
C PRO A 55 -13.72 0.79 7.67
N ILE A 56 -15.01 0.41 7.76
CA ILE A 56 -15.79 0.52 8.99
C ILE A 56 -15.35 -0.61 9.93
N ALA A 57 -15.31 -1.84 9.43
CA ALA A 57 -14.86 -2.99 10.20
C ALA A 57 -13.39 -2.89 10.63
N PHE A 58 -12.54 -2.21 9.84
CA PHE A 58 -11.12 -1.99 10.16
C PHE A 58 -10.90 -1.39 11.56
N HIS A 59 -11.75 -0.45 11.97
CA HIS A 59 -11.60 0.24 13.26
C HIS A 59 -12.04 -0.63 14.45
N ASN A 60 -12.82 -1.67 14.19
CA ASN A 60 -13.39 -2.55 15.21
C ASN A 60 -12.60 -3.85 15.41
N VAL A 61 -11.66 -4.15 14.52
CA VAL A 61 -10.84 -5.38 14.57
C VAL A 61 -9.47 -5.14 15.22
N PRO A 62 -8.93 -6.14 15.94
CA PRO A 62 -7.59 -6.05 16.51
C PRO A 62 -6.53 -5.99 15.40
N GLU A 63 -5.38 -5.38 15.70
CA GLU A 63 -4.27 -5.16 14.75
C GLU A 63 -3.88 -6.40 13.92
N PRO A 64 -3.83 -7.64 14.46
CA PRO A 64 -3.50 -8.83 13.67
C PRO A 64 -4.49 -9.15 12.55
N GLN A 65 -5.72 -8.63 12.63
CA GLN A 65 -6.78 -8.82 11.62
C GLN A 65 -6.89 -7.65 10.63
N GLN A 66 -6.14 -6.58 10.85
CA GLN A 66 -6.12 -5.41 9.98
C GLN A 66 -5.30 -5.68 8.72
N ARG A 67 -5.86 -5.36 7.56
CA ARG A 67 -5.23 -5.51 6.25
C ARG A 67 -5.32 -4.23 5.43
N ILE A 68 -4.32 -4.06 4.57
CA ILE A 68 -4.33 -3.04 3.53
C ILE A 68 -4.59 -3.75 2.20
N TRP A 69 -5.70 -3.41 1.58
CA TRP A 69 -6.10 -3.91 0.27
C TRP A 69 -5.62 -2.94 -0.81
N ALA A 70 -5.07 -3.48 -1.89
CA ALA A 70 -4.66 -2.72 -3.06
C ALA A 70 -5.25 -3.31 -4.33
N ASP A 71 -5.86 -2.44 -5.14
CA ASP A 71 -6.45 -2.82 -6.42
C ASP A 71 -5.39 -2.69 -7.52
N LEU A 72 -5.08 -3.80 -8.18
CA LEU A 72 -4.05 -3.87 -9.20
C LEU A 72 -4.62 -3.38 -10.54
N LYS A 73 -3.84 -2.55 -11.25
CA LYS A 73 -4.28 -1.93 -12.51
C LYS A 73 -3.80 -2.74 -13.72
N TYR A 74 -4.74 -3.07 -14.60
CA TYR A 74 -4.49 -3.72 -15.88
C TYR A 74 -5.03 -2.84 -17.01
N ARG A 75 -4.31 -2.79 -18.14
CA ARG A 75 -4.77 -2.13 -19.37
C ARG A 75 -4.67 -3.13 -20.51
N ASN A 76 -5.77 -3.39 -21.19
CA ASN A 76 -5.84 -4.37 -22.29
C ASN A 76 -5.26 -5.73 -21.90
N ASP A 77 -5.62 -6.22 -20.71
CA ASP A 77 -5.11 -7.47 -20.10
C ASP A 77 -3.59 -7.54 -19.84
N ILE A 78 -2.90 -6.41 -19.95
CA ILE A 78 -1.47 -6.29 -19.64
C ILE A 78 -1.33 -5.60 -18.27
N PRO A 79 -0.53 -6.16 -17.35
CA PRO A 79 -0.25 -5.51 -16.08
C PRO A 79 0.48 -4.17 -16.32
N VAL A 80 0.00 -3.10 -15.67
CA VAL A 80 0.64 -1.78 -15.77
C VAL A 80 2.02 -1.79 -15.12
N LEU A 81 2.19 -2.61 -14.07
CA LEU A 81 3.50 -2.88 -13.47
C LEU A 81 4.11 -4.13 -14.10
N LYS A 82 5.06 -3.95 -15.03
CA LYS A 82 5.73 -5.07 -15.73
C LYS A 82 6.98 -5.59 -15.02
N ASN A 83 7.83 -4.69 -14.54
CA ASN A 83 9.05 -5.02 -13.80
C ASN A 83 9.19 -4.05 -12.61
N MET A 84 9.48 -4.58 -11.42
CA MET A 84 9.90 -3.79 -10.28
C MET A 84 11.35 -4.18 -9.96
N GLU A 85 12.31 -3.53 -10.62
CA GLU A 85 13.74 -3.76 -10.41
C GLU A 85 14.30 -2.94 -9.26
N LEU A 86 15.25 -3.54 -8.53
CA LEU A 86 15.97 -2.97 -7.40
C LEU A 86 16.69 -1.64 -7.74
N GLY A 87 16.95 -1.35 -9.03
CA GLY A 87 17.56 -0.10 -9.48
C GLY A 87 16.71 1.16 -9.19
N LEU A 88 15.40 1.00 -9.03
CA LEU A 88 14.50 2.07 -8.59
C LEU A 88 14.57 2.33 -7.08
N LEU A 89 15.25 1.47 -6.31
CA LEU A 89 15.33 1.59 -4.85
C LEU A 89 16.08 2.86 -4.42
N SER A 90 16.98 3.44 -5.21
CA SER A 90 17.63 4.72 -4.89
C SER A 90 16.65 5.90 -4.99
N PHE A 91 15.81 5.91 -6.04
CA PHE A 91 14.74 6.89 -6.22
C PHE A 91 13.61 6.67 -5.21
N PHE A 92 13.21 5.42 -4.99
CA PHE A 92 12.19 5.05 -4.01
C PHE A 92 12.67 5.24 -2.58
N THR A 93 13.95 5.07 -2.23
CA THR A 93 14.45 5.30 -0.87
C THR A 93 14.44 6.80 -0.56
N LEU A 94 14.82 7.65 -1.51
CA LEU A 94 14.74 9.10 -1.35
C LEU A 94 13.28 9.57 -1.25
N TYR A 95 12.38 9.06 -2.11
CA TYR A 95 10.94 9.34 -2.03
C TYR A 95 10.29 8.78 -0.75
N PHE A 96 10.69 7.58 -0.32
CA PHE A 96 10.21 6.93 0.89
C PHE A 96 10.67 7.72 2.13
N HIS A 97 11.90 8.23 2.17
CA HIS A 97 12.37 9.09 3.25
C HIS A 97 11.62 10.43 3.31
N ILE A 98 11.37 11.06 2.15
CA ILE A 98 10.60 12.32 2.06
C ILE A 98 9.13 12.11 2.47
N ILE A 99 8.51 11.00 2.10
CA ILE A 99 7.10 10.71 2.41
C ILE A 99 6.92 10.18 3.85
N GLN A 100 7.86 9.40 4.41
CA GLN A 100 7.83 9.03 5.84
C GLN A 100 7.90 10.26 6.75
N LYS A 101 8.63 11.31 6.34
CA LYS A 101 8.57 12.63 7.00
C LYS A 101 7.17 13.22 6.91
N ASN A 102 6.57 13.32 5.72
CA ASN A 102 5.23 13.91 5.54
C ASN A 102 4.10 13.13 6.21
N ILE A 103 4.07 11.79 6.13
CA ILE A 103 3.05 10.95 6.79
C ILE A 103 3.15 11.05 8.32
N LYS A 104 4.36 11.17 8.89
CA LYS A 104 4.50 11.47 10.33
C LYS A 104 3.95 12.85 10.68
N THR A 105 4.14 13.85 9.83
CA THR A 105 3.55 15.19 10.01
C THR A 105 2.03 15.16 9.94
N ASP A 106 1.44 14.40 9.02
CA ASP A 106 -0.03 14.28 8.88
C ASP A 106 -0.66 13.47 10.02
N ALA A 107 0.02 12.43 10.51
CA ALA A 107 -0.41 11.70 11.70
C ALA A 107 -0.39 12.58 12.97
N SER A 108 0.55 13.52 13.08
CA SER A 108 0.55 14.51 14.17
C SER A 108 -0.51 15.60 14.00
N ALA A 109 -0.93 15.93 12.77
CA ALA A 109 -1.98 16.91 12.49
C ALA A 109 -3.41 16.35 12.68
N LEU A 110 -3.59 15.04 12.51
CA LEU A 110 -4.87 14.35 12.75
C LEU A 110 -5.15 14.13 14.25
N SER A 111 -4.14 14.23 15.14
CA SER A 111 -4.34 14.18 16.59
C SER A 111 -4.85 15.51 17.18
N THR A 112 -4.77 16.63 16.44
CA THR A 112 -5.10 17.97 16.96
C THR A 112 -6.49 18.45 16.54
N ASN A 113 -7.18 17.76 15.61
CA ASN A 113 -8.49 18.17 15.09
C ASN A 113 -9.64 17.21 15.41
N ILE A 114 -9.50 16.35 16.43
CA ILE A 114 -10.62 15.62 17.05
C ILE A 114 -10.75 16.09 18.50
N LEU A 115 -11.03 17.38 18.67
CA LEU A 115 -11.59 18.00 19.88
C LEU A 115 -12.28 19.30 19.44
N VAL A 116 -13.39 19.16 18.72
CA VAL A 116 -14.51 20.11 18.70
C VAL A 116 -15.79 19.30 18.63
#